data_AF-A0A0C7KLM5-F1
#
_entry.id   AF-A0A0C7KLM5-F1
#
_cell.length_a   1.000
_cell.length_b   1.000
_cell.length_c   1.000
_cell.angle_alpha   90.00
_cell.angle_beta   90.00
_cell.angle_gamma   90.00
#
_symmetry.space_group_name_H-M   'P 1'
#
loop_
_entity.id
_entity.type
_entity.pdbx_description
1 polymer ?
#
loop_
_entity_poly.entity_id
_entity_poly.type
_entity_poly.pdbx_seq_one_letter_code
_entity_poly.pdbx_strand_id
1 'polypeptide(L)'
;MLADDAREGGNDTFQLGLTMNSTIWLALALVLVLEGLGPLLYPRAWRKMVASLSQLPDNLLRRFGGGLVVAGIVIYYMLRKSIG
;
A
#
# COMPACT_ATOMS: atom_id res chain seq x y z
N MET A 1 2.64 -35.57 31.67
CA MET A 1 2.47 -35.20 30.25
C MET A 1 1.16 -34.42 30.01
N LEU A 2 0.63 -33.69 31.01
CA LEU A 2 -0.71 -33.07 30.95
C LEU A 2 -0.75 -31.67 31.61
N ALA A 3 0.41 -31.02 31.74
CA ALA A 3 0.57 -29.75 32.45
C ALA A 3 1.28 -28.65 31.65
N ASP A 4 1.58 -28.90 30.37
CA ASP A 4 2.32 -27.96 29.51
C ASP A 4 1.37 -27.14 28.60
N ASP A 5 0.24 -27.70 28.17
CA ASP A 5 -0.71 -27.07 27.23
C ASP A 5 -1.47 -25.83 27.76
N ALA A 6 -1.46 -25.59 29.08
CA ALA A 6 -2.20 -24.46 29.68
C ALA A 6 -1.43 -23.13 29.69
N ARG A 7 -0.14 -23.14 29.28
CA ARG A 7 0.74 -21.96 29.38
C ARG A 7 0.87 -21.16 28.06
N GLU A 8 0.41 -21.69 26.93
CA GLU A 8 0.69 -21.07 25.62
C GLU A 8 -0.39 -20.05 25.15
N GLY A 9 -1.68 -20.29 25.40
CA GLY A 9 -2.78 -19.48 24.81
C GLY A 9 -2.89 -18.00 25.24
N GLY A 10 -2.14 -17.56 26.25
CA GLY A 10 -2.18 -16.18 26.76
C GLY A 10 -1.32 -15.19 25.96
N ASN A 11 -0.17 -15.65 25.46
CA ASN A 11 0.69 -14.82 24.61
C ASN A 11 0.11 -14.72 23.20
N ASP A 12 -0.54 -15.76 22.71
CA ASP A 12 -1.06 -15.83 21.34
C ASP A 12 -2.25 -14.88 21.14
N THR A 13 -3.16 -14.78 22.10
CA THR A 13 -4.34 -13.89 22.02
C THR A 13 -3.97 -12.41 22.12
N PHE A 14 -2.99 -12.07 22.96
CA PHE A 14 -2.42 -10.72 23.02
C PHE A 14 -1.59 -10.40 21.77
N GLN A 15 -0.80 -11.36 21.26
CA GLN A 15 -0.07 -11.21 20.00
C GLN A 15 -1.01 -11.13 18.80
N LEU A 16 -2.11 -11.88 18.73
CA LEU A 16 -3.11 -11.79 17.66
C LEU A 16 -3.80 -10.42 17.67
N GLY A 17 -4.09 -9.85 18.84
CA GLY A 17 -4.63 -8.49 18.95
C GLY A 17 -3.64 -7.39 18.53
N LEU A 18 -2.35 -7.54 18.87
CA LEU A 18 -1.30 -6.59 18.52
C LEU A 18 -0.85 -6.69 17.06
N THR A 19 -0.70 -7.91 16.52
CA THR A 19 -0.20 -8.18 15.15
C THR A 19 -1.13 -7.66 14.06
N MET A 20 -2.45 -7.68 14.27
CA MET A 20 -3.41 -7.16 13.29
C MET A 20 -3.31 -5.64 13.11
N ASN A 21 -3.02 -4.91 14.19
CA ASN A 21 -2.81 -3.46 14.13
C ASN A 21 -1.41 -3.12 13.59
N SER A 22 -0.38 -3.87 14.01
CA SER A 22 0.99 -3.70 13.51
C SER A 22 1.11 -3.88 12.01
N THR A 23 0.34 -4.80 11.40
CA THR A 23 0.37 -5.02 9.95
C THR A 23 -0.13 -3.81 9.17
N ILE A 24 -1.20 -3.15 9.66
CA ILE A 24 -1.75 -1.94 9.03
C ILE A 24 -0.75 -0.78 9.14
N TRP A 25 -0.18 -0.56 10.33
CA TRP A 25 0.86 0.46 10.53
C TRP A 25 2.12 0.18 9.71
N LEU A 26 2.53 -1.07 9.59
CA LEU A 26 3.67 -1.48 8.77
C LEU A 26 3.40 -1.26 7.28
N ALA A 27 2.22 -1.65 6.78
CA ALA A 27 1.82 -1.41 5.40
C ALA A 27 1.76 0.10 5.10
N LEU A 28 1.22 0.90 6.03
CA LEU A 28 1.19 2.35 5.92
C LEU A 28 2.61 2.93 5.91
N ALA A 29 3.50 2.46 6.80
CA ALA A 29 4.89 2.89 6.85
C ALA A 29 5.64 2.55 5.56
N LEU A 30 5.43 1.35 5.00
CA LEU A 30 6.02 0.95 3.72
C LEU A 30 5.49 1.78 2.55
N VAL A 31 4.18 2.05 2.52
CA VAL A 31 3.57 2.97 1.54
C VAL A 31 4.20 4.36 1.65
N LEU A 32 4.36 4.89 2.87
CA LEU A 32 4.95 6.20 3.10
C LEU A 32 6.43 6.25 2.70
N VAL A 33 7.18 5.18 2.97
CA VAL A 33 8.58 5.03 2.56
C VAL A 33 8.68 5.00 1.04
N LEU A 34 7.81 4.25 0.36
CA LEU A 34 7.80 4.17 -1.11
C LEU A 34 7.36 5.49 -1.77
N GLU A 35 6.32 6.15 -1.26
CA GLU A 35 5.89 7.48 -1.71
C GLU A 35 6.96 8.54 -1.45
N GLY A 36 7.59 8.51 -0.27
CA GLY A 36 8.66 9.43 0.11
C GLY A 36 9.97 9.19 -0.65
N LEU A 37 10.29 7.95 -1.03
CA LEU A 37 11.51 7.59 -1.74
C LEU A 37 11.62 8.25 -3.12
N GLY A 38 10.50 8.40 -3.85
CA GLY A 38 10.47 9.07 -5.16
C GLY A 38 11.03 10.50 -5.15
N PRO A 39 10.45 11.42 -4.35
CA PRO A 39 10.95 12.78 -4.21
C PRO A 39 12.32 12.87 -3.52
N LEU A 40 12.68 11.91 -2.66
CA LEU A 40 13.96 11.91 -1.92
C LEU A 40 15.14 11.43 -2.79
N LEU A 41 14.94 10.42 -3.63
CA LEU A 41 15.97 9.90 -4.55
C LEU A 41 16.23 10.83 -5.73
N TYR A 42 15.17 11.41 -6.34
CA TYR A 42 15.30 12.23 -7.54
C TYR A 42 14.38 13.46 -7.55
N PRO A 43 14.63 14.46 -6.68
CA PRO A 43 13.76 15.63 -6.54
C PRO A 43 13.63 16.46 -7.82
N ARG A 44 14.70 16.53 -8.64
CA ARG A 44 14.70 17.28 -9.91
C ARG A 44 13.92 16.55 -11.02
N ALA A 45 14.07 15.24 -11.13
CA ALA A 45 13.37 14.44 -12.14
C ALA A 45 11.89 14.32 -11.78
N TRP A 46 11.59 14.06 -10.50
CA TRP A 46 10.24 14.00 -9.96
C TRP A 46 9.47 15.31 -10.21
N ARG A 47 10.06 16.46 -9.88
CA ARG A 47 9.44 17.76 -10.13
C ARG A 47 9.23 18.03 -11.62
N LYS A 48 10.13 17.58 -12.50
CA LYS A 48 9.94 17.70 -13.95
C LYS A 48 8.78 16.83 -14.44
N MET A 49 8.67 15.59 -13.96
CA MET A 49 7.55 14.70 -14.29
C MET A 49 6.22 15.26 -13.80
N VAL A 50 6.14 15.72 -12.56
CA VAL A 50 4.93 16.34 -11.98
C VAL A 50 4.59 17.65 -12.69
N ALA A 51 5.57 18.49 -13.01
CA ALA A 51 5.33 19.72 -13.76
C ALA A 51 4.85 19.44 -15.20
N SER A 52 5.39 18.44 -15.88
CA SER A 52 4.90 18.01 -17.19
C SER A 52 3.47 17.43 -17.12
N LEU A 53 3.13 16.73 -16.03
CA LEU A 53 1.78 16.25 -15.77
C LEU A 53 0.81 17.40 -15.42
N SER A 54 1.27 18.41 -14.69
CA SER A 54 0.48 19.59 -14.30
C SER A 54 0.33 20.61 -15.42
N GLN A 55 1.24 20.65 -16.39
CA GLN A 55 1.12 21.45 -17.61
C GLN A 55 0.25 20.77 -18.67
N LEU A 56 -0.11 19.51 -18.45
CA LEU A 56 -0.98 18.76 -19.34
C LEU A 56 -2.42 19.27 -19.16
N PRO A 57 -3.17 19.52 -20.25
CA PRO A 57 -4.53 20.04 -20.15
C PRO A 57 -5.40 19.15 -19.26
N ASP A 58 -6.23 19.75 -18.41
CA ASP A 58 -7.06 19.09 -17.39
C ASP A 58 -7.86 17.89 -17.92
N ASN A 59 -8.22 17.93 -19.20
CA ASN A 59 -8.94 16.85 -19.87
C ASN A 59 -8.10 15.56 -19.99
N LEU A 60 -6.80 15.70 -20.20
CA LEU A 60 -5.87 14.59 -20.25
C LEU A 60 -5.52 14.13 -18.83
N LEU A 61 -5.38 15.05 -17.87
CA LEU A 61 -5.22 14.71 -16.45
C LEU A 61 -6.41 13.88 -15.91
N ARG A 62 -7.64 14.24 -16.29
CA ARG A 62 -8.85 13.44 -15.98
C ARG A 62 -8.87 12.08 -16.67
N ARG A 63 -8.39 11.98 -17.91
CA ARG A 63 -8.26 10.69 -18.62
C ARG A 63 -7.17 9.81 -18.02
N PHE A 64 -6.06 10.38 -17.59
CA PHE A 64 -5.01 9.65 -16.88
C PHE A 64 -5.48 9.20 -15.50
N GLY A 65 -6.10 10.09 -14.73
CA GLY A 65 -6.70 9.74 -13.43
C GLY A 65 -7.78 8.67 -13.57
N GLY A 66 -8.71 8.84 -14.52
CA GLY A 66 -9.73 7.83 -14.82
C GLY A 66 -9.14 6.51 -15.31
N GLY A 67 -8.12 6.57 -16.17
CA GLY A 67 -7.39 5.40 -16.67
C GLY A 67 -6.66 4.64 -15.57
N LEU A 68 -6.00 5.35 -14.64
CA LEU A 68 -5.38 4.73 -13.46
C LEU A 68 -6.41 4.08 -12.55
N VAL A 69 -7.56 4.71 -12.32
CA VAL A 69 -8.65 4.11 -11.52
C VAL A 69 -9.16 2.84 -12.18
N VAL A 70 -9.43 2.87 -13.49
CA VAL A 70 -9.88 1.69 -14.24
C VAL A 70 -8.82 0.59 -14.24
N ALA A 71 -7.56 0.93 -14.53
CA ALA A 71 -6.45 -0.03 -14.51
C ALA A 71 -6.25 -0.65 -13.12
N GLY A 72 -6.32 0.17 -12.06
CA GLY A 72 -6.22 -0.29 -10.68
C GLY A 72 -7.34 -1.24 -10.29
N ILE A 73 -8.59 -0.94 -10.68
CA ILE A 73 -9.74 -1.83 -10.46
C ILE A 73 -9.58 -3.14 -11.22
N VAL A 74 -9.11 -3.11 -12.48
CA VAL A 74 -8.87 -4.31 -13.29
C VAL A 74 -7.79 -5.18 -12.68
N ILE A 75 -6.65 -4.58 -12.28
CA ILE A 75 -5.55 -5.29 -11.62
C ILE A 75 -6.04 -5.88 -10.30
N TYR A 76 -6.76 -5.12 -9.50
CA TYR A 76 -7.35 -5.58 -8.24
C TYR A 76 -8.30 -6.76 -8.46
N TYR A 77 -9.17 -6.69 -9.47
CA TYR A 77 -10.07 -7.79 -9.81
C TYR A 77 -9.30 -9.03 -10.29
N MET A 78 -8.28 -8.86 -11.12
CA MET A 78 -7.43 -9.97 -11.57
C MET A 78 -6.67 -10.62 -10.41
N LEU A 79 -6.06 -9.83 -9.52
CA LEU A 79 -5.33 -10.35 -8.36
C LEU A 79 -6.28 -11.04 -7.38
N ARG A 80 -7.42 -10.41 -7.07
CA ARG A 80 -8.46 -11.00 -6.23
C ARG A 80 -8.97 -12.33 -6.79
N LYS A 81 -9.20 -12.40 -8.10
CA LYS A 81 -9.64 -13.64 -8.78
C LYS A 81 -8.54 -14.71 -8.86
N SER A 82 -7.26 -14.31 -8.83
CA SER A 82 -6.15 -15.26 -8.86
C SER A 82 -5.78 -15.79 -7.46
N ILE A 83 -6.15 -15.09 -6.40
CA ILE A 83 -5.79 -15.40 -5.00
C ILE A 83 -6.93 -16.14 -4.27
N GLY A 84 -8.15 -16.18 -4.85
CA GLY A 84 -9.27 -16.99 -4.37
C GLY A 84 -9.65 -18.06 -5.37
#